data_AF-A0A2S2QA67-F1
#
_entry.id   AF-A0A2S2QA67-F1
#
_cell.length_a   1.000
_cell.length_b   1.000
_cell.length_c   1.000
_cell.angle_alpha   90.00
_cell.angle_beta   90.00
_cell.angle_gamma   90.00
#
_symmetry.space_group_name_H-M   'P 1'
#
loop_
_entity.id
_entity.type
_entity.pdbx_description
1 polymer ?
#
loop_
_entity_poly.entity_id
_entity_poly.type
_entity_poly.pdbx_seq_one_letter_code
_entity_poly.pdbx_strand_id
1 'polypeptide(L)'
;TKNGSLWKASKQALNFKVTTPPIKKSDGSFAVFDTEKANLFKNHLFNVFQPHQDIPPANLNTVLSYRDIPLPPSLPVKHFSPSAIKFAIQKHTLRKSPGFDLITAEVAKCLPKRAIVLLIYLTPYSDCRTSRSYGSSPKLYFSQNLTSPLIW
;
A
#
# COMPACT_ATOMS: atom_id res chain seq x y z
N THR A 1 39.92 11.52 -19.94
CA THR A 1 38.51 11.84 -20.25
C THR A 1 37.74 10.54 -20.39
N LYS A 2 36.92 10.19 -19.40
CA LYS A 2 36.34 8.85 -19.25
C LYS A 2 34.98 8.81 -19.96
N ASN A 3 34.93 8.18 -21.14
CA ASN A 3 33.75 8.05 -22.01
C ASN A 3 32.66 7.12 -21.42
N GLY A 4 32.26 7.33 -20.16
CA GLY A 4 31.03 6.77 -19.64
C GLY A 4 29.87 7.60 -20.17
N SER A 5 29.09 7.07 -21.11
CA SER A 5 27.95 7.81 -21.65
C SER A 5 27.02 8.24 -20.52
N LEU A 6 26.46 9.46 -20.63
CA LEU A 6 25.47 9.99 -19.68
C LEU A 6 24.38 8.95 -19.38
N TRP A 7 23.97 8.22 -20.41
CA TRP A 7 23.04 7.08 -20.34
C TRP A 7 23.47 5.97 -19.37
N LYS A 8 24.76 5.60 -19.37
CA LYS A 8 25.30 4.57 -18.47
C LYS A 8 25.31 5.07 -17.02
N ALA A 9 25.65 6.34 -16.81
CA ALA A 9 25.60 6.99 -15.50
C ALA A 9 24.15 7.10 -14.98
N SER A 10 23.20 7.52 -15.82
CA SER A 10 21.78 7.60 -15.47
C SER A 10 21.17 6.23 -15.17
N LYS A 11 21.47 5.20 -15.98
CA LYS A 11 21.04 3.81 -15.69
C LYS A 11 21.59 3.31 -14.36
N GLN A 12 22.85 3.60 -14.06
CA GLN A 12 23.47 3.20 -12.80
C GLN A 12 22.81 3.91 -11.60
N ALA A 13 22.49 5.20 -11.73
CA ALA A 13 21.80 5.97 -10.70
C ALA A 13 20.35 5.50 -10.47
N LEU A 14 19.68 5.00 -11.50
CA LEU A 14 18.30 4.46 -11.43
C LEU A 14 18.23 2.97 -11.08
N ASN A 15 19.38 2.27 -11.04
CA ASN A 15 19.45 0.87 -10.63
C ASN A 15 19.33 0.75 -9.11
N PHE A 16 18.12 0.94 -8.60
CA PHE A 16 17.78 0.57 -7.23
C PHE A 16 17.80 -0.96 -7.13
N LYS A 17 18.84 -1.50 -6.49
CA LYS A 17 18.79 -2.88 -6.02
C LYS A 17 17.78 -2.92 -4.89
N VAL A 18 16.64 -3.58 -5.12
CA VAL A 18 15.71 -3.93 -4.04
C VAL A 18 16.44 -4.93 -3.16
N THR A 19 17.06 -4.43 -2.09
CA THR A 19 17.67 -5.30 -1.08
C THR A 19 16.53 -5.91 -0.28
N THR A 20 16.28 -7.20 -0.48
CA THR A 20 15.40 -7.95 0.42
C THR A 20 16.05 -7.95 1.80
N PRO A 21 15.36 -7.47 2.85
CA PRO A 21 15.93 -7.47 4.20
C PRO A 21 16.28 -8.91 4.62
N PRO A 22 17.37 -9.10 5.38
CA PRO A 22 17.78 -10.43 5.82
C PRO A 22 16.72 -11.00 6.77
N ILE A 23 16.34 -12.26 6.53
CA ILE A 23 15.29 -12.95 7.28
C ILE A 23 15.90 -13.52 8.55
N LYS A 24 15.34 -13.16 9.71
CA LYS A 24 15.77 -13.67 11.01
C LYS A 24 15.06 -14.97 11.35
N LYS A 25 15.83 -15.93 11.84
CA LYS A 25 15.37 -17.16 12.47
C LYS A 25 14.97 -16.91 13.93
N SER A 26 14.28 -17.86 14.52
CA SER A 26 13.83 -17.83 15.92
C SER A 26 14.98 -17.85 16.93
N ASP A 27 16.12 -18.40 16.53
CA ASP A 27 17.38 -18.40 17.29
C ASP A 27 18.13 -17.05 17.24
N GLY A 28 17.61 -16.07 16.49
CA GLY A 28 18.25 -14.77 16.26
C GLY A 28 19.30 -14.75 15.16
N SER A 29 19.62 -15.89 14.53
CA SER A 29 20.53 -15.96 13.39
C SER A 29 19.82 -15.57 12.08
N PHE A 30 20.59 -15.32 11.01
CA PHE A 30 20.02 -14.97 9.70
C PHE A 30 19.93 -16.20 8.80
N ALA A 31 18.84 -16.28 8.02
CA ALA A 31 18.67 -17.28 6.98
C ALA A 31 19.55 -16.94 5.77
N VAL A 32 20.47 -17.84 5.43
CA VAL A 32 21.47 -17.62 4.37
C VAL A 32 21.00 -18.26 3.06
N PHE A 33 20.54 -19.50 3.13
CA PHE A 33 20.15 -20.28 1.95
C PHE A 33 18.70 -20.00 1.55
N ASP A 34 18.42 -20.05 0.25
CA ASP A 34 17.06 -19.77 -0.24
C ASP A 34 16.04 -20.83 0.21
N THR A 35 16.46 -22.09 0.34
CA THR A 35 15.64 -23.17 0.93
C THR A 35 15.28 -22.87 2.39
N GLU A 36 16.22 -22.36 3.16
CA GLU A 36 16.03 -21.97 4.54
C GLU A 36 15.05 -20.80 4.67
N LYS A 37 15.21 -19.77 3.84
CA LYS A 37 14.26 -18.64 3.76
C LYS A 37 12.85 -19.11 3.41
N ALA A 38 12.73 -20.00 2.41
CA ALA A 38 11.45 -20.52 1.96
C ALA A 38 10.75 -21.32 3.08
N ASN A 39 11.49 -22.18 3.78
CA ASN A 39 10.97 -22.95 4.91
C ASN A 39 10.52 -22.03 6.06
N LEU A 40 11.27 -20.98 6.34
CA LEU A 40 10.93 -20.02 7.39
C LEU A 40 9.65 -19.25 7.06
N PHE A 41 9.51 -18.77 5.82
CA PHE A 41 8.26 -18.16 5.36
C PHE A 41 7.09 -19.13 5.42
N LYS A 42 7.27 -20.38 4.97
CA LYS A 42 6.25 -21.42 5.05
C LYS A 42 5.76 -21.60 6.49
N ASN A 43 6.69 -21.76 7.43
CA ASN A 43 6.35 -21.98 8.84
C ASN A 43 5.69 -20.75 9.46
N HIS A 44 6.18 -19.55 9.12
CA HIS A 44 5.57 -18.30 9.57
C HIS A 44 4.11 -18.17 9.09
N LEU A 45 3.87 -18.38 7.79
CA LEU A 45 2.51 -18.34 7.23
C LEU A 45 1.61 -19.40 7.86
N PHE A 46 2.11 -20.63 8.02
CA PHE A 46 1.38 -21.70 8.68
C PHE A 46 0.93 -21.28 10.09
N ASN A 47 1.82 -20.68 10.90
CA ASN A 47 1.50 -20.26 12.25
C ASN A 47 0.55 -19.05 12.31
N VAL A 48 0.68 -18.10 11.38
CA VAL A 48 -0.18 -16.90 11.32
C VAL A 48 -1.60 -17.24 10.89
N PHE A 49 -1.75 -18.15 9.92
CA PHE A 49 -3.06 -18.53 9.37
C PHE A 49 -3.65 -19.76 10.07
N GLN A 50 -3.46 -19.87 11.38
CA GLN A 50 -4.18 -20.87 12.18
C GLN A 50 -5.59 -20.38 12.50
N PRO A 51 -6.61 -21.24 12.41
CA PRO A 51 -7.94 -20.93 12.93
C PRO A 51 -7.84 -20.54 14.42
N HIS A 52 -8.58 -19.50 14.81
CA HIS A 52 -8.66 -19.14 16.22
C HIS A 52 -9.26 -20.31 17.02
N GLN A 53 -8.57 -20.75 18.07
CA GLN A 53 -8.98 -21.91 18.87
C GLN A 53 -10.28 -21.63 19.66
N ASP A 54 -10.52 -20.37 20.03
CA ASP A 54 -11.66 -19.95 20.85
C ASP A 54 -12.73 -19.24 20.00
N ILE A 55 -13.29 -19.93 19.01
CA ILE A 55 -14.61 -19.53 18.48
C ILE A 55 -15.64 -20.32 19.28
N PRO A 56 -16.20 -19.79 20.38
CA PRO A 56 -17.28 -20.46 21.08
C PRO A 56 -18.45 -20.67 20.09
N PRO A 57 -19.09 -21.87 20.09
CA PRO A 57 -20.19 -22.19 19.17
C PRO A 57 -21.38 -21.22 19.30
N ALA A 58 -21.44 -20.44 20.38
CA ALA A 58 -22.40 -19.37 20.61
C ALA A 58 -22.39 -18.26 19.53
N ASN A 59 -21.27 -18.02 18.85
CA ASN A 59 -21.16 -16.95 17.84
C ASN A 59 -21.46 -17.40 16.40
N LEU A 60 -21.63 -18.71 16.16
CA LEU A 60 -21.87 -19.23 14.81
C LEU A 60 -23.17 -18.69 14.22
N ASN A 61 -24.25 -18.66 15.00
CA ASN A 61 -25.54 -18.13 14.55
C ASN A 61 -25.50 -16.63 14.24
N THR A 62 -24.69 -15.85 14.97
CA THR A 62 -24.48 -14.41 14.73
C THR A 62 -23.63 -14.16 13.48
N VAL A 63 -22.63 -15.00 13.24
CA VAL A 63 -21.80 -14.91 12.02
C VAL A 63 -22.60 -15.32 10.79
N LEU A 64 -23.39 -16.38 10.88
CA LEU A 64 -24.29 -16.83 9.82
C LEU A 64 -25.36 -15.78 9.53
N SER A 65 -26.00 -15.22 10.57
CA SER A 65 -26.97 -14.15 10.36
C SER A 65 -26.34 -12.91 9.73
N TYR A 66 -25.13 -12.50 10.12
CA TYR A 66 -24.43 -11.38 9.47
C TYR A 66 -24.05 -11.66 8.01
N ARG A 67 -23.69 -12.91 7.69
CA ARG A 67 -23.39 -13.36 6.32
C ARG A 67 -24.63 -13.32 5.42
N ASP A 68 -25.79 -13.65 5.97
CA ASP A 68 -27.06 -13.70 5.23
C ASP A 68 -27.75 -12.33 5.16
N ILE A 69 -27.21 -11.29 5.80
CA ILE A 69 -27.68 -9.91 5.62
C ILE A 69 -27.36 -9.47 4.18
N PRO A 70 -28.37 -9.10 3.37
CA PRO A 70 -28.11 -8.51 2.07
C PRO A 70 -27.30 -7.23 2.24
N LEU A 71 -26.23 -7.08 1.46
CA LEU A 71 -25.35 -5.92 1.54
C LEU A 71 -26.21 -4.63 1.45
N PRO A 72 -26.11 -3.69 2.41
CA PRO A 72 -26.91 -2.49 2.35
C PRO A 72 -26.62 -1.78 1.03
N PRO A 73 -27.63 -1.22 0.35
CA PRO A 73 -27.41 -0.47 -0.87
C PRO A 73 -26.42 0.66 -0.56
N SER A 74 -25.22 0.55 -1.12
CA SER A 74 -24.20 1.56 -0.95
C SER A 74 -24.66 2.85 -1.63
N LEU A 75 -24.45 3.98 -0.97
CA LEU A 75 -24.64 5.28 -1.61
C LEU A 75 -23.78 5.36 -2.88
N PRO A 76 -24.26 6.05 -3.93
CA PRO A 76 -23.46 6.27 -5.13
C PRO A 76 -22.12 6.88 -4.75
N VAL A 77 -21.04 6.35 -5.34
CA VAL A 77 -19.67 6.80 -5.08
C VAL A 77 -19.58 8.29 -5.36
N LYS A 78 -19.13 9.06 -4.35
CA LYS A 78 -18.94 10.50 -4.51
C LYS A 78 -17.84 10.75 -5.54
N HIS A 79 -18.18 11.47 -6.62
CA HIS A 79 -17.20 11.86 -7.62
C HIS A 79 -16.16 12.84 -7.02
N PHE A 80 -14.90 12.67 -7.42
CA PHE A 80 -13.85 13.62 -7.10
C PHE A 80 -13.88 14.79 -8.08
N SER A 81 -13.85 16.02 -7.55
CA SER A 81 -13.66 17.22 -8.37
C SER A 81 -12.20 17.33 -8.83
N PRO A 82 -11.92 17.76 -10.07
CA PRO A 82 -10.56 18.08 -10.51
C PRO A 82 -9.83 19.04 -9.57
N SER A 83 -10.56 19.98 -8.95
CA SER A 83 -9.99 20.91 -7.97
C SER A 83 -9.54 20.21 -6.69
N ALA A 84 -10.28 19.19 -6.23
CA ALA A 84 -9.93 18.40 -5.06
C ALA A 84 -8.64 17.60 -5.28
N ILE A 85 -8.50 16.98 -6.46
CA ILE A 85 -7.28 16.26 -6.84
C ILE A 85 -6.10 17.22 -6.95
N LYS A 86 -6.28 18.35 -7.65
CA LYS A 86 -5.25 19.38 -7.77
C LYS A 86 -4.78 19.88 -6.39
N PHE A 87 -5.73 20.14 -5.48
CA PHE A 87 -5.42 20.56 -4.12
C PHE A 87 -4.64 19.49 -3.35
N ALA A 88 -5.04 18.22 -3.46
CA ALA A 88 -4.36 17.11 -2.80
C ALA A 88 -2.91 16.94 -3.29
N ILE A 89 -2.67 17.06 -4.60
CA ILE A 89 -1.32 17.04 -5.19
C ILE A 89 -0.47 18.21 -4.67
N GLN A 90 -1.03 19.41 -4.63
CA GLN A 90 -0.31 20.60 -4.16
C GLN A 90 0.03 20.53 -2.68
N LYS A 91 -0.87 19.99 -1.86
CA LYS A 91 -0.70 19.81 -0.42
C LYS A 91 0.35 18.77 -0.06
N HIS A 92 0.67 17.84 -0.96
CA HIS A 92 1.62 16.78 -0.69
C HIS A 92 3.02 17.32 -0.37
N THR A 93 3.67 16.72 0.64
CA THR A 93 5.00 17.14 1.10
C THR A 93 6.07 16.68 0.11
N LEU A 94 7.10 17.51 -0.09
CA LEU A 94 8.24 17.19 -0.96
C LEU A 94 9.27 16.26 -0.29
N ARG A 95 9.14 16.05 1.03
CA ARG A 95 10.09 15.25 1.83
C ARG A 95 9.80 13.75 1.79
N LYS A 96 8.82 13.32 0.99
CA LYS A 96 8.44 11.92 0.84
C LYS A 96 9.30 11.28 -0.26
N SER A 97 9.74 10.05 -0.04
CA SER A 97 10.35 9.26 -1.11
C SER A 97 9.32 9.00 -2.22
N PRO A 98 9.75 8.94 -3.50
CA PRO A 98 8.87 8.54 -4.59
C PRO A 98 8.27 7.15 -4.36
N GLY A 99 7.11 6.91 -4.96
CA GLY A 99 6.45 5.61 -4.95
C GLY A 99 7.16 4.59 -5.85
N PHE A 100 6.54 3.42 -6.02
CA PHE A 100 7.04 2.38 -6.93
C PHE A 100 7.06 2.85 -8.40
N ASP A 101 6.13 3.74 -8.75
CA ASP A 101 6.06 4.41 -10.06
C ASP A 101 7.19 5.44 -10.29
N LEU A 102 8.04 5.67 -9.28
CA LEU A 102 9.12 6.66 -9.28
C LEU A 102 8.63 8.11 -9.49
N ILE A 103 7.33 8.37 -9.36
CA ILE A 103 6.77 9.73 -9.49
C ILE A 103 7.03 10.48 -8.19
N THR A 104 7.83 11.54 -8.25
CA THR A 104 8.09 12.39 -7.10
C THR A 104 6.99 13.43 -6.89
N ALA A 105 6.95 14.01 -5.69
CA ALA A 105 5.99 15.07 -5.38
C ALA A 105 6.20 16.34 -6.23
N GLU A 106 7.43 16.61 -6.68
CA GLU A 106 7.71 17.71 -7.62
C GLU A 106 7.08 17.43 -8.98
N VAL A 107 7.26 16.22 -9.52
CA VAL A 107 6.71 15.83 -10.82
C VAL A 107 5.18 15.82 -10.77
N ALA A 108 4.60 15.30 -9.69
CA ALA A 108 3.15 15.29 -9.50
C ALA A 108 2.55 16.72 -9.53
N LYS A 109 3.24 17.70 -8.94
CA LYS A 109 2.80 19.12 -8.95
C LYS A 109 2.84 19.76 -10.34
N CYS A 110 3.64 19.21 -11.25
CA CYS A 110 3.77 19.69 -12.63
C CYS A 110 2.80 19.02 -13.62
N LEU A 111 1.84 18.20 -13.15
CA LEU A 111 0.92 17.49 -14.03
C LEU A 111 0.04 18.45 -14.86
N PRO A 112 -0.15 18.18 -16.16
CA PRO A 112 -1.06 18.97 -17.00
C PRO A 112 -2.52 18.74 -16.59
N LYS A 113 -3.39 19.70 -16.91
CA LYS A 113 -4.84 19.61 -16.60
C LYS A 113 -5.48 18.31 -17.12
N ARG A 114 -5.06 17.84 -18.30
CA ARG A 114 -5.53 16.59 -18.90
C ARG A 114 -5.19 15.37 -18.02
N ALA A 115 -3.99 15.34 -17.43
CA ALA A 115 -3.60 14.26 -16.52
C ALA A 115 -4.41 14.29 -15.21
N ILE A 116 -4.68 15.47 -14.66
CA ILE A 116 -5.54 15.61 -13.47
C ILE A 116 -6.95 15.05 -13.73
N VAL A 117 -7.50 15.28 -14.92
CA VAL A 117 -8.79 14.71 -15.34
C VAL A 117 -8.70 13.18 -15.46
N LEU A 118 -7.62 12.65 -16.04
CA LEU A 118 -7.42 11.20 -16.14
C LEU A 118 -7.32 10.51 -14.77
N LEU A 119 -6.74 11.17 -13.77
CA LEU A 119 -6.67 10.64 -12.41
C LEU A 119 -8.06 10.40 -11.82
N ILE A 120 -9.07 11.22 -12.14
CA ILE A 120 -10.45 11.03 -11.67
C ILE A 120 -10.98 9.66 -12.11
N TYR A 121 -10.73 9.30 -13.38
CA TYR A 121 -11.16 8.01 -13.95
C TYR A 121 -10.38 6.80 -13.39
N LEU A 122 -9.17 7.00 -12.87
CA LEU A 122 -8.35 5.94 -12.26
C LEU A 122 -8.63 5.73 -10.77
N THR A 123 -9.17 6.74 -10.08
CA THR A 123 -9.50 6.68 -8.65
C THR A 123 -10.84 6.03 -8.22
N PRO A 124 -11.72 5.45 -9.08
CA PRO A 124 -13.10 5.16 -8.67
C PRO A 124 -13.30 3.91 -7.79
N TYR A 125 -12.26 3.26 -7.25
CA TYR A 125 -12.41 1.99 -6.52
C TYR A 125 -11.77 1.91 -5.12
N SER A 126 -11.17 2.97 -4.59
CA SER A 126 -10.69 2.96 -3.20
C SER A 126 -11.84 3.26 -2.24
N ASP A 127 -12.40 2.17 -1.73
CA ASP A 127 -13.44 2.01 -0.70
C ASP A 127 -13.61 3.17 0.30
N CYS A 128 -14.87 3.50 0.55
CA CYS A 128 -15.39 4.55 1.43
C CYS A 128 -15.21 4.21 2.93
N ARG A 129 -14.01 3.80 3.36
CA ARG A 129 -13.72 3.57 4.78
C ARG A 129 -12.71 4.58 5.32
N THR A 130 -13.09 5.85 5.31
CA THR A 130 -12.45 6.87 6.16
C THR A 130 -13.49 7.85 6.71
N SER A 131 -14.40 7.32 7.53
CA SER A 131 -15.15 8.12 8.50
C SER A 131 -14.58 7.86 9.91
N ARG A 132 -13.50 8.56 10.25
CA ARG A 132 -13.28 9.07 11.61
C ARG A 132 -12.58 10.41 11.50
N SER A 133 -13.40 11.44 11.65
CA SER A 133 -13.01 12.85 11.77
C SER A 133 -12.10 13.03 12.98
N TYR A 134 -10.86 13.47 12.74
CA TYR A 134 -10.16 14.47 13.54
C TYR A 134 -9.15 15.19 12.62
N GLY A 135 -9.50 16.41 12.19
CA GLY A 135 -8.56 17.49 11.86
C GLY A 135 -7.39 17.23 10.89
N SER A 136 -7.45 16.23 10.01
CA SER A 136 -6.34 15.91 9.10
C SER A 136 -6.83 15.66 7.67
N SER A 137 -6.20 16.40 6.76
CA SER A 137 -6.36 16.35 5.29
C SER A 137 -6.59 14.95 4.71
N PRO A 138 -7.38 14.83 3.62
CA PRO A 138 -7.50 13.57 2.89
C PRO A 138 -6.12 13.16 2.37
N LYS A 139 -5.61 12.03 2.88
CA LYS A 139 -4.41 11.38 2.38
C LYS A 139 -4.81 10.57 1.15
N LEU A 140 -4.35 11.00 -0.03
CA LEU A 140 -4.33 10.12 -1.19
C LEU A 140 -3.29 9.04 -0.92
N TYR A 141 -3.73 7.88 -0.45
CA TYR A 141 -2.89 6.70 -0.41
C TYR A 141 -2.82 6.14 -1.83
N PHE A 142 -1.73 6.44 -2.54
CA PHE A 142 -1.30 5.55 -3.61
C PHE A 142 -0.98 4.21 -2.95
N SER A 143 -1.69 3.16 -3.37
CA SER A 143 -1.68 1.83 -2.77
C SER A 143 -0.28 1.39 -2.33
N GLN A 144 -0.06 1.37 -1.02
CA GLN A 144 0.94 0.50 -0.40
C GLN A 144 0.15 -0.62 0.26
N ASN A 145 -0.21 -1.63 -0.54
CA ASN A 145 -0.51 -2.92 0.04
C ASN A 145 0.74 -3.41 0.77
N LEU A 146 0.51 -3.90 2.00
CA LEU A 146 1.43 -4.54 2.93
C LEU A 146 2.24 -3.60 3.85
N THR A 147 1.56 -3.05 4.86
CA THR A 147 2.13 -2.91 6.20
C THR A 147 1.06 -3.25 7.23
N SER A 148 1.04 -4.50 7.71
CA SER A 148 0.35 -4.84 8.96
C SER A 148 1.18 -4.28 10.13
N PRO A 149 0.62 -3.45 11.02
CA PRO A 149 1.30 -3.07 12.24
C PRO A 149 1.22 -4.24 13.23
N LEU A 150 2.39 -4.79 13.57
CA LEU A 150 2.60 -5.56 14.79
C LEU A 150 2.21 -4.67 15.98
N ILE A 151 1.20 -5.06 16.74
CA ILE A 151 0.93 -4.58 18.09
C ILE A 151 0.92 -5.83 18.97
N TRP A 152 1.94 -5.88 19.83
CA TRP A 152 2.25 -6.79 20.97
C TRP A 152 1.75 -8.23 20.92
#